data_AF-A0A933YHZ2-F1
#
_entry.id   AF-A0A933YHZ2-F1
#
_cell.length_a   1.000
_cell.length_b   1.000
_cell.length_c   1.000
_cell.angle_alpha   90.00
_cell.angle_beta   90.00
_cell.angle_gamma   90.00
#
_symmetry.space_group_name_H-M   'P 1'
#
loop_
_entity.id
_entity.type
_entity.pdbx_description
1 polymer ?
#
loop_
_entity_poly.entity_id
_entity_poly.type
_entity_poly.pdbx_seq_one_letter_code
_entity_poly.pdbx_strand_id
1 'polypeptide(L)' 'MAFKRWFLYVTNNEEVSRHEEEFDIAFFVVNTAALVFGSVMFIYFNEPQWIPVLIIEYTWALDSMRHNRP' A
#
# COMPACT_ATOMS: atom_id res chain seq x y z
N MET A 1 6.76 32.42 -5.38
CA MET A 1 6.95 30.98 -5.06
C MET A 1 5.79 30.37 -4.26
N ALA A 2 5.19 31.09 -3.29
CA ALA A 2 4.10 30.56 -2.46
C ALA A 2 2.81 30.22 -3.26
N PHE A 3 2.35 31.10 -4.15
CA PHE A 3 1.13 30.84 -4.94
C PHE A 3 1.26 29.66 -5.90
N LYS A 4 2.41 29.48 -6.58
CA LYS A 4 2.65 28.32 -7.46
C LYS A 4 2.55 27.00 -6.68
N ARG A 5 3.19 26.93 -5.50
CA ARG A 5 3.11 25.75 -4.63
C ARG A 5 1.69 25.51 -4.13
N TRP A 6 0.96 26.56 -3.76
CA TRP A 6 -0.43 26.45 -3.34
C TRP A 6 -1.34 25.93 -4.46
N PHE A 7 -1.18 26.41 -5.69
CA PHE A 7 -1.92 25.89 -6.84
C PHE A 7 -1.58 24.42 -7.11
N LEU A 8 -0.29 24.04 -7.12
CA LEU A 8 0.11 22.65 -7.29
C LEU A 8 -0.47 21.73 -6.19
N TYR A 9 -0.49 22.21 -4.94
CA TYR A 9 -1.08 21.51 -3.79
C TYR A 9 -2.60 21.34 -3.94
N VAL A 10 -3.33 22.40 -4.30
CA VAL A 10 -4.80 22.34 -4.47
C VAL A 10 -5.18 21.49 -5.68
N THR A 11 -4.40 21.54 -6.77
CA THR A 11 -4.66 20.74 -7.98
C THR A 11 -4.06 19.33 -7.93
N ASN A 12 -3.37 18.95 -6.84
CA ASN A 12 -2.65 17.69 -6.71
C ASN A 12 -1.68 17.40 -7.88
N ASN A 13 -1.03 18.44 -8.41
CA ASN A 13 -0.01 18.37 -9.47
C ASN A 13 1.41 18.38 -8.87
N GLU A 14 1.56 17.87 -7.65
CA GLU A 14 2.86 17.72 -7.01
C GLU A 14 3.66 16.59 -7.71
N GLU A 15 4.99 16.57 -7.55
CA GLU A 15 5.85 15.56 -8.21
C GLU A 15 5.47 14.12 -7.84
N VAL A 16 4.86 13.93 -6.67
CA VAL A 16 4.20 12.70 -6.26
C VAL A 16 2.75 13.06 -5.96
N SER A 17 1.82 12.33 -6.56
CA SER A 17 0.40 12.52 -6.27
C SER A 17 0.14 12.14 -4.82
N ARG A 18 -0.57 12.98 -4.06
CA ARG A 18 -0.96 12.66 -2.68
C ARG A 18 -1.73 11.35 -2.56
N HIS A 19 -2.46 10.99 -3.62
CA HIS A 19 -3.18 9.72 -3.67
C HIS A 19 -2.25 8.50 -3.74
N GLU A 20 -1.06 8.65 -4.34
CA GLU A 20 -0.05 7.60 -4.34
C GLU A 20 0.58 7.43 -2.97
N GLU A 21 0.88 8.54 -2.28
CA GLU A 21 1.43 8.52 -0.92
C GLU A 21 0.45 7.89 0.09
N GLU A 22 -0.83 8.27 0.02
CA GLU A 22 -1.89 7.67 0.84
C GLU A 22 -2.07 6.17 0.53
N PHE A 23 -1.95 5.78 -0.74
CA PHE A 23 -2.02 4.38 -1.15
C PHE A 23 -0.81 3.57 -0.64
N ASP A 24 0.40 4.13 -0.69
CA ASP A 24 1.63 3.48 -0.20
C ASP A 24 1.57 3.25 1.31
N ILE A 25 1.07 4.22 2.07
CA ILE A 25 0.87 4.09 3.52
C ILE A 25 -0.16 2.98 3.81
N ALA A 26 -1.30 2.98 3.11
CA ALA A 26 -2.32 1.95 3.28
C ALA A 26 -1.78 0.56 2.91
N PHE A 27 -1.02 0.47 1.81
CA PHE A 27 -0.37 -0.74 1.35
C PHE A 27 0.58 -1.31 2.40
N PHE A 28 1.42 -0.45 2.98
CA PHE A 28 2.37 -0.84 4.02
C PHE A 28 1.66 -1.37 5.26
N VAL A 29 0.61 -0.68 5.72
CA VAL A 29 -0.17 -1.07 6.91
C VAL A 29 -0.85 -2.43 6.70
N VAL A 30 -1.51 -2.64 5.56
CA VAL A 30 -2.24 -3.88 5.25
C VAL A 30 -1.28 -5.06 5.15
N ASN A 31 -0.15 -4.90 4.44
CA ASN A 31 0.85 -5.96 4.31
C ASN A 31 1.50 -6.30 5.65
N THR A 32 1.79 -5.29 6.47
CA THR A 32 2.37 -5.50 7.81
C THR A 32 1.39 -6.26 8.70
N ALA A 33 0.12 -5.87 8.71
CA ALA A 33 -0.91 -6.57 9.48
C ALA A 33 -1.09 -8.02 9.02
N ALA A 34 -1.12 -8.25 7.71
CA ALA A 34 -1.20 -9.59 7.13
C ALA A 34 0.01 -10.45 7.54
N LEU A 35 1.23 -9.92 7.40
CA LEU A 35 2.46 -10.62 7.76
C LEU A 35 2.49 -10.99 9.25
N VAL A 36 2.16 -10.04 10.13
CA VAL A 36 2.14 -10.26 11.58
C VAL A 36 1.09 -11.30 11.94
N PHE A 37 -0.13 -11.19 11.42
CA PHE A 37 -1.20 -12.15 11.68
C PHE A 37 -0.84 -13.56 11.19
N GLY A 38 -0.37 -13.68 9.94
CA GLY A 38 0.06 -14.96 9.38
C GLY A 38 1.19 -15.59 10.18
N SER A 39 2.17 -14.79 10.60
CA SER A 39 3.30 -15.25 11.42
C SER A 39 2.85 -15.72 12.80
N VAL A 40 1.94 -14.99 13.46
CA VAL A 40 1.37 -15.38 14.76
C VAL A 40 0.60 -16.68 14.64
N MET A 41 -0.27 -16.81 13.64
CA MET A 41 -1.04 -18.04 13.41
C MET A 41 -0.13 -19.24 13.14
N PHE A 42 0.91 -19.04 12.34
CA PHE A 42 1.87 -20.09 12.05
C PHE A 42 2.69 -20.51 13.28
N ILE A 43 3.22 -19.56 14.06
CA ILE A 43 4.11 -19.86 15.20
C ILE A 43 3.33 -20.44 16.39
N TYR A 44 2.19 -19.87 16.74
CA TYR A 44 1.48 -20.24 17.97
C TYR A 44 0.45 -21.35 17.76
N PHE A 45 -0.13 -21.43 16.55
CA PHE A 45 -1.21 -22.38 16.27
C PHE A 45 -0.79 -23.47 15.27
N ASN A 46 0.43 -23.41 14.70
CA ASN A 46 0.90 -24.30 13.63
C ASN A 46 -0.05 -24.36 12.42
N GLU A 47 -0.83 -23.29 12.22
CA GLU A 47 -1.80 -23.18 11.13
C GLU A 47 -1.24 -22.26 10.05
N PRO A 48 -0.84 -22.77 8.89
CA PRO A 48 -0.51 -21.93 7.75
C PRO A 48 -1.80 -21.29 7.22
N GLN A 49 -1.94 -20.00 7.48
CA GLN A 49 -3.10 -19.22 7.03
C GLN A 49 -2.83 -18.69 5.61
N TRP A 50 -3.69 -19.11 4.67
CA TRP A 50 -3.62 -18.67 3.27
C TRP A 50 -4.08 -17.23 3.07
N ILE A 51 -4.96 -16.72 3.94
CA ILE A 51 -5.53 -15.37 3.82
C ILE A 51 -4.43 -14.29 3.86
N PRO A 52 -3.49 -14.28 4.83
CA PRO A 52 -2.33 -13.39 4.81
C PRO A 52 -1.53 -13.39 3.51
N VAL A 53 -1.26 -14.58 2.97
CA VAL A 53 -0.49 -14.75 1.73
C VAL A 53 -1.25 -14.12 0.57
N LEU A 54 -2.55 -14.42 0.44
CA LEU A 54 -3.41 -13.85 -0.60
C LEU A 54 -3.53 -12.32 -0.52
N ILE A 55 -3.57 -11.76 0.69
CA ILE A 55 -3.57 -10.31 0.89
C ILE A 55 -2.26 -9.70 0.36
N ILE A 56 -1.12 -10.30 0.69
CA ILE A 56 0.18 -9.82 0.22
C ILE A 56 0.28 -9.93 -1.30
N GLU A 57 -0.08 -11.07 -1.89
CA GLU A 57 -0.06 -11.26 -3.35
C GLU A 57 -1.00 -10.29 -4.07
N TYR A 58 -2.23 -10.12 -3.57
CA TYR A 58 -3.21 -9.22 -4.17
C TYR A 58 -2.77 -7.76 -4.12
N THR A 59 -2.20 -7.33 -2.99
CA THR A 59 -1.66 -5.98 -2.89
C THR A 59 -0.53 -5.78 -3.90
N TRP A 60 0.45 -6.68 -3.99
CA TRP A 60 1.51 -6.61 -5.00
C TRP A 60 1.00 -6.56 -6.44
N ALA A 61 -0.05 -7.32 -6.75
CA ALA A 61 -0.70 -7.27 -8.06
C ALA A 61 -1.33 -5.88 -8.34
N LEU A 62 -2.00 -5.29 -7.35
CA LEU A 62 -2.55 -3.93 -7.46
C LEU A 62 -1.46 -2.87 -7.65
N ASP A 63 -0.35 -2.99 -6.94
CA ASP A 63 0.78 -2.06 -7.07
C ASP A 63 1.43 -2.16 -8.45
N SER A 64 1.59 -3.39 -8.97
CA SER A 64 2.07 -3.62 -10.33
C SER A 64 1.14 -3.02 -11.38
N MET A 65 -0.18 -3.11 -11.19
CA MET A 65 -1.17 -2.47 -12.08
C MET A 65 -1.15 -0.94 -11.97
N ARG A 66 -0.80 -0.36 -10.82
CA ARG A 66 -0.66 1.09 -10.63
C ARG A 66 0.54 1.63 -11.39
N HIS A 67 1.69 0.97 -11.28
CA HIS A 67 2.93 1.41 -11.93
C HIS A 67 3.00 1.10 -13.43
N ASN A 68 2.14 0.21 -13.95
CA ASN A 68 1.98 -0.06 -15.38
C ASN A 68 0.98 0.87 -16.10
N ARG A 69 0.54 1.97 -15.46
CA ARG A 69 -0.30 2.97 -16.13
C ARG A 69 0.57 3.76 -17.13
N PRO A 70 0.20 3.80 -18.43
CA PRO A 70 0.95 4.53 -19.45
C PRO A 70 0.94 6.04 -19.24
#